data_AF-A0A2I0QLQ1-F1
#
_entry.id   AF-A0A2I0QLQ1-F1
#
_cell.length_a   1.000
_cell.length_b   1.000
_cell.length_c   1.000
_cell.angle_alpha   90.00
_cell.angle_beta   90.00
_cell.angle_gamma   90.00
#
_symmetry.space_group_name_H-M   'P 1'
#
loop_
_entity.id
_entity.type
_entity.pdbx_description
1 polymer ?
#
loop_
_entity_poly.entity_id
_entity_poly.type
_entity_poly.pdbx_seq_one_letter_code
_entity_poly.pdbx_strand_id
1 'polypeptide(L)'
;MKQSKNFNGKGCLDIENKVSDSRKEYINEIANYTVDIGTENKVSDSRNRKKVVHIGILLEDNKKDKDWMRKTLSSDSSLDYMIEPRSVDDVFKYIRHLKRQGKRIGKMVLMGHGNKINPHIGRMQPADVDIYAMARQRKRYKTNYEDTKKNIKVLRAQLKSAEDTKTKEKLQKMLGEEREFLVFSRDKYDESVKELNLFKELSGAMDSNAVIGLLNCSAAGSAKGKEMMRNLGKIFLRERGGRVVGCTGNIWTIHAYPVMAWLTDTDDITVKPWGEWVNYNVRPSKVSHCNGYNHDIDCQCGWGIQRQKK
;
A
#
# COMPACT_ATOMS: atom_id res chain seq x y z
N MET A 1 -36.39 -43.96 29.33
CA MET A 1 -36.94 -43.16 28.21
C MET A 1 -36.38 -41.74 28.30
N LYS A 2 -35.43 -41.37 27.44
CA LYS A 2 -34.88 -40.00 27.33
C LYS A 2 -35.37 -39.40 26.02
N GLN A 3 -36.13 -38.31 26.09
CA GLN A 3 -36.58 -37.58 24.91
C GLN A 3 -35.43 -36.74 24.35
N SER A 4 -35.02 -37.03 23.11
CA SER A 4 -34.15 -36.16 22.33
C SER A 4 -34.97 -35.00 21.75
N LYS A 5 -34.53 -33.78 21.98
CA LYS A 5 -35.10 -32.59 21.34
C LYS A 5 -34.39 -32.35 20.01
N ASN A 6 -35.12 -32.48 18.91
CA ASN A 6 -34.70 -32.09 17.58
C ASN A 6 -34.58 -30.56 17.50
N PHE A 7 -33.36 -30.06 17.30
CA PHE A 7 -33.12 -28.68 16.90
C PHE A 7 -33.32 -28.56 15.38
N ASN A 8 -34.39 -27.85 14.97
CA ASN A 8 -34.65 -27.53 13.57
C ASN A 8 -33.60 -26.53 13.05
N GLY A 9 -32.76 -26.99 12.12
CA GLY A 9 -31.72 -26.21 11.43
C GLY A 9 -32.26 -25.23 10.40
N LYS A 10 -32.94 -24.17 10.83
CA LYS A 10 -33.34 -23.03 9.97
C LYS A 10 -32.50 -21.76 10.15
N GLY A 11 -31.47 -21.77 11.00
CA GLY A 11 -30.72 -20.57 11.38
C GLY A 11 -29.40 -20.29 10.65
N CYS A 12 -28.84 -21.24 9.88
CA CYS A 12 -27.51 -21.07 9.28
C CYS A 12 -27.51 -20.49 7.86
N LEU A 13 -28.57 -20.71 7.07
CA LEU A 13 -28.61 -20.27 5.67
C LEU A 13 -28.75 -18.74 5.51
N ASP A 14 -29.38 -18.06 6.47
CA ASP A 14 -29.56 -16.60 6.41
C ASP A 14 -28.28 -15.82 6.73
N ILE A 15 -27.33 -16.42 7.47
CA ILE A 15 -26.05 -15.80 7.80
C ILE A 15 -25.10 -15.89 6.59
N GLU A 16 -25.06 -17.04 5.91
CA GLU A 16 -24.23 -17.22 4.70
C GLU A 16 -24.66 -16.29 3.57
N ASN A 17 -25.98 -16.09 3.37
CA ASN A 17 -26.49 -15.17 2.37
C ASN A 17 -26.16 -13.69 2.67
N LYS A 18 -26.25 -13.26 3.94
CA LYS A 18 -25.87 -11.89 4.35
C LYS A 18 -24.36 -11.62 4.25
N VAL A 19 -23.52 -12.63 4.51
CA VAL A 19 -22.06 -12.53 4.32
C VAL A 19 -21.70 -12.51 2.83
N SER A 20 -22.43 -13.25 1.99
CA SER A 20 -22.30 -13.21 0.52
C SER A 20 -22.58 -11.81 -0.04
N ASP A 21 -23.69 -11.19 0.39
CA ASP A 21 -24.15 -9.94 -0.21
C ASP A 21 -23.30 -8.75 0.22
N SER A 22 -22.88 -8.71 1.49
CA SER A 22 -21.91 -7.71 1.97
C SER A 22 -20.53 -7.85 1.31
N ARG A 23 -20.12 -9.07 0.94
CA ARG A 23 -18.88 -9.33 0.19
C ARG A 23 -18.99 -8.93 -1.28
N LYS A 24 -20.14 -9.16 -1.94
CA LYS A 24 -20.39 -8.71 -3.33
C LYS A 24 -20.46 -7.20 -3.42
N GLU A 25 -21.14 -6.54 -2.48
CA GLU A 25 -21.21 -5.09 -2.40
C GLU A 25 -19.82 -4.46 -2.13
N TYR A 26 -19.00 -5.10 -1.29
CA TYR A 26 -17.60 -4.73 -1.05
C TYR A 26 -16.71 -4.90 -2.30
N ILE A 27 -16.87 -5.99 -3.06
CA ILE A 27 -16.16 -6.20 -4.33
C ILE A 27 -16.58 -5.16 -5.38
N ASN A 28 -17.88 -4.85 -5.48
CA ASN A 28 -18.39 -3.84 -6.41
C ASN A 28 -17.96 -2.42 -6.03
N GLU A 29 -17.88 -2.08 -4.73
CA GLU A 29 -17.39 -0.79 -4.28
C GLU A 29 -15.88 -0.66 -4.57
N ILE A 30 -15.07 -1.71 -4.34
CA ILE A 30 -13.67 -1.77 -4.78
C ILE A 30 -13.57 -1.65 -6.30
N ALA A 31 -14.43 -2.34 -7.05
CA ALA A 31 -14.49 -2.23 -8.51
C ALA A 31 -14.82 -0.79 -8.94
N ASN A 32 -15.69 -0.08 -8.24
CA ASN A 32 -15.98 1.34 -8.51
C ASN A 32 -14.81 2.27 -8.12
N TYR A 33 -13.94 1.90 -7.17
CA TYR A 33 -12.63 2.55 -7.00
C TYR A 33 -11.60 2.18 -8.10
N THR A 34 -11.88 1.11 -8.83
CA THR A 34 -11.10 0.64 -9.97
C THR A 34 -11.66 1.20 -11.30
N VAL A 35 -12.91 1.67 -11.35
CA VAL A 35 -13.63 1.98 -12.61
C VAL A 35 -14.03 3.46 -12.79
N ASP A 36 -14.09 4.31 -11.75
CA ASP A 36 -14.35 5.75 -11.92
C ASP A 36 -13.05 6.59 -12.01
N ILE A 37 -12.22 6.27 -13.00
CA ILE A 37 -11.21 7.20 -13.50
C ILE A 37 -11.48 7.32 -15.00
N GLY A 38 -11.94 8.51 -15.39
CA GLY A 38 -12.40 8.81 -16.73
C GLY A 38 -11.49 8.19 -17.78
N THR A 39 -12.13 7.63 -18.80
CA THR A 39 -11.56 7.47 -20.12
C THR A 39 -10.98 8.82 -20.55
N GLU A 40 -9.72 9.09 -20.19
CA GLU A 40 -8.96 10.18 -20.75
C GLU A 40 -8.96 9.92 -22.25
N ASN A 41 -9.75 10.70 -22.98
CA ASN A 41 -9.69 10.78 -24.42
C ASN A 41 -8.21 10.89 -24.78
N LYS A 42 -7.69 9.87 -25.46
CA LYS A 42 -6.33 9.83 -26.00
C LYS A 42 -6.25 10.88 -27.11
N VAL A 43 -6.21 12.15 -26.73
CA VAL A 43 -5.72 13.21 -27.61
C VAL A 43 -4.22 13.02 -27.61
N SER A 44 -3.73 12.32 -28.64
CA SER A 44 -2.31 12.07 -28.85
C SER A 44 -1.62 13.36 -29.26
N ASP A 45 -1.37 14.23 -28.28
CA ASP A 45 -0.53 15.40 -28.48
C ASP A 45 0.94 14.93 -28.50
N SER A 46 1.43 14.69 -29.72
CA SER A 46 2.78 14.17 -30.01
C SER A 46 3.91 15.12 -29.57
N ARG A 47 3.58 16.32 -29.08
CA ARG A 47 4.54 17.37 -28.71
C ARG A 47 4.96 17.39 -27.24
N ASN A 48 4.40 16.52 -26.39
CA ASN A 48 4.78 16.46 -24.98
C ASN A 48 5.04 15.01 -24.53
N ARG A 49 6.11 14.41 -25.04
CA ARG A 49 6.61 13.14 -24.49
C ARG A 49 6.95 13.38 -23.02
N LYS A 50 6.13 12.83 -22.12
CA LYS A 50 6.32 12.93 -20.68
C LYS A 50 7.73 12.45 -20.35
N LYS A 51 8.54 13.32 -19.72
CA LYS A 51 9.90 12.98 -19.32
C LYS A 51 9.86 11.83 -18.31
N VAL A 52 10.49 10.71 -18.64
CA VAL A 52 10.70 9.61 -17.70
C VAL A 52 11.88 9.96 -16.81
N VAL A 53 11.73 9.74 -15.50
CA VAL A 53 12.77 9.96 -14.49
C VAL A 53 12.89 8.75 -13.57
N HIS A 54 14.05 8.56 -12.97
CA HIS A 54 14.37 7.48 -12.06
C HIS A 54 14.74 8.06 -10.69
N ILE A 55 14.18 7.48 -9.62
CA ILE A 55 14.31 8.03 -8.28
C ILE A 55 14.76 6.98 -7.27
N GLY A 56 15.68 7.38 -6.39
CA GLY A 56 16.00 6.68 -5.15
C GLY A 56 15.37 7.40 -3.96
N ILE A 57 14.75 6.65 -3.06
CA ILE A 57 14.10 7.16 -1.84
C ILE A 57 14.73 6.44 -0.65
N LEU A 58 15.36 7.22 0.22
CA LEU A 58 16.06 6.72 1.41
C LEU A 58 15.21 6.99 2.66
N LEU A 59 14.64 5.92 3.22
CA LEU A 59 13.69 5.98 4.34
C LEU A 59 14.32 5.74 5.71
N GLU A 60 15.64 5.54 5.75
CA GLU A 60 16.42 5.19 6.95
C GLU A 60 16.61 6.39 7.88
N ASP A 61 16.50 6.13 9.19
CA ASP A 61 16.70 7.13 10.25
C ASP A 61 18.05 6.96 10.95
N ASN A 62 18.60 5.73 10.99
CA ASN A 62 19.92 5.50 11.55
C ASN A 62 21.00 6.18 10.70
N LYS A 63 21.74 7.14 11.27
CA LYS A 63 22.74 7.92 10.54
C LYS A 63 23.80 7.07 9.82
N LYS A 64 24.37 6.05 10.48
CA LYS A 64 25.45 5.24 9.89
C LYS A 64 24.95 4.45 8.69
N ASP A 65 23.79 3.82 8.85
CA ASP A 65 23.19 3.01 7.80
C ASP A 65 22.71 3.88 6.65
N LYS A 66 22.10 5.02 6.99
CA LYS A 66 21.68 6.05 6.03
C LYS A 66 22.86 6.54 5.18
N ASP A 67 24.03 6.79 5.77
CA ASP A 67 25.22 7.23 5.03
C ASP A 67 25.71 6.16 4.05
N TRP A 68 25.72 4.89 4.46
CA TRP A 68 26.05 3.77 3.56
C TRP A 68 25.03 3.62 2.43
N MET A 69 23.73 3.62 2.75
CA MET A 69 22.65 3.52 1.77
C MET A 69 22.65 4.69 0.79
N ARG A 70 22.95 5.90 1.27
CA ARG A 70 23.15 7.09 0.43
C ARG A 70 24.26 6.86 -0.57
N LYS A 71 25.44 6.41 -0.10
CA LYS A 71 26.58 6.13 -0.99
C LYS A 71 26.22 5.08 -2.05
N THR A 72 25.46 4.06 -1.66
CA THR A 72 24.94 3.04 -2.57
C THR A 72 24.02 3.65 -3.64
N LEU A 73 22.97 4.39 -3.25
CA LEU A 73 22.05 5.00 -4.22
C LEU A 73 22.75 6.03 -5.11
N SER A 74 23.61 6.88 -4.56
CA SER A 74 24.37 7.87 -5.32
C SER A 74 25.36 7.27 -6.31
N SER A 75 25.76 6.01 -6.12
CA SER A 75 26.64 5.30 -7.06
C SER A 75 25.89 4.75 -8.28
N ASP A 76 24.55 4.70 -8.24
CA ASP A 76 23.73 4.29 -9.38
C ASP A 76 23.46 5.49 -10.30
N SER A 77 24.25 5.59 -11.37
CA SER A 77 24.12 6.63 -12.40
C SER A 77 22.80 6.58 -13.19
N SER A 78 22.00 5.52 -13.04
CA SER A 78 20.66 5.44 -13.64
C SER A 78 19.61 6.25 -12.88
N LEU A 79 19.90 6.75 -11.67
CA LEU A 79 18.96 7.56 -10.88
C LEU A 79 19.14 9.06 -11.18
N ASP A 80 18.06 9.73 -11.57
CA ASP A 80 18.04 11.19 -11.76
C ASP A 80 17.96 11.96 -10.44
N TYR A 81 17.25 11.38 -9.46
CA TYR A 81 16.99 12.03 -8.18
C TYR A 81 17.20 11.06 -7.02
N MET A 82 17.75 11.58 -5.93
CA MET A 82 17.77 10.92 -4.63
C MET A 82 17.01 11.80 -3.63
N ILE A 83 16.11 11.18 -2.85
CA ILE A 83 15.22 11.87 -1.93
C ILE A 83 15.39 11.28 -0.54
N GLU A 84 15.52 12.15 0.45
CA GLU A 84 15.58 11.81 1.88
C GLU A 84 14.39 12.44 2.61
N PRO A 85 13.20 11.82 2.51
CA PRO A 85 11.99 12.35 3.12
C PRO A 85 12.10 12.42 4.64
N ARG A 86 11.42 13.39 5.27
CA ARG A 86 11.29 13.48 6.74
C ARG A 86 10.11 12.71 7.30
N SER A 87 9.21 12.27 6.43
CA SER A 87 8.02 11.47 6.77
C SER A 87 7.59 10.63 5.57
N VAL A 88 6.74 9.62 5.78
CA VAL A 88 6.14 8.86 4.67
C VAL A 88 5.32 9.78 3.76
N ASP A 89 4.63 10.78 4.32
CA ASP A 89 3.89 11.79 3.56
C ASP A 89 4.76 12.55 2.57
N ASP A 90 6.02 12.84 2.92
CA ASP A 90 6.93 13.55 2.04
C ASP A 90 7.28 12.74 0.79
N VAL A 91 7.29 11.40 0.89
CA VAL A 91 7.40 10.50 -0.27
C VAL A 91 6.25 10.74 -1.24
N PHE A 92 5.02 10.69 -0.72
CA PHE A 92 3.82 10.86 -1.53
C PHE A 92 3.72 12.27 -2.11
N LYS A 93 4.04 13.31 -1.32
CA LYS A 93 4.10 14.70 -1.80
C LYS A 93 5.10 14.86 -2.94
N TYR A 94 6.28 14.26 -2.82
CA TYR A 94 7.31 14.34 -3.85
C TYR A 94 6.89 13.64 -5.15
N ILE A 95 6.37 12.42 -5.07
CA ILE A 95 5.87 11.69 -6.25
C ILE A 95 4.72 12.45 -6.92
N ARG A 96 3.81 13.01 -6.13
CA ARG A 96 2.73 13.86 -6.65
C ARG A 96 3.29 15.11 -7.35
N HIS A 97 4.32 15.73 -6.78
CA HIS A 97 4.98 16.89 -7.40
C HIS A 97 5.58 16.53 -8.77
N LEU A 98 6.30 15.41 -8.88
CA LEU A 98 6.83 14.93 -10.17
C LEU A 98 5.71 14.70 -11.20
N LYS A 99 4.62 14.05 -10.79
CA LYS A 99 3.46 13.81 -11.67
C LYS A 99 2.86 15.13 -12.17
N ARG A 100 2.72 16.14 -11.29
CA ARG A 100 2.21 17.48 -11.66
C ARG A 100 3.14 18.22 -12.63
N GLN A 101 4.44 17.96 -12.57
CA GLN A 101 5.41 18.44 -13.56
C GLN A 101 5.35 17.68 -14.91
N GLY A 102 4.40 16.77 -15.09
CA GLY A 102 4.30 15.95 -16.29
C GLY A 102 5.37 14.86 -16.39
N LYS A 103 6.14 14.60 -15.32
CA LYS A 103 7.13 13.52 -15.28
C LYS A 103 6.48 12.18 -14.97
N ARG A 104 7.06 11.11 -15.49
CA ARG A 104 6.74 9.72 -15.14
C ARG A 104 7.93 9.08 -14.48
N ILE A 105 7.68 8.15 -13.57
CA ILE A 105 8.76 7.44 -12.87
C ILE A 105 8.97 6.08 -13.55
N GLY A 106 10.14 5.88 -14.16
CA GLY A 106 10.54 4.60 -14.77
C GLY A 106 11.11 3.62 -13.75
N LYS A 107 11.88 4.12 -12.80
CA LYS A 107 12.51 3.33 -11.72
C LYS A 107 12.30 4.06 -10.40
N MET A 108 11.80 3.34 -9.40
CA MET A 108 11.70 3.82 -8.02
C MET A 108 12.37 2.82 -7.09
N VAL A 109 13.42 3.25 -6.40
CA VAL A 109 14.12 2.41 -5.41
C VAL A 109 13.77 2.91 -4.01
N LEU A 110 13.09 2.08 -3.23
CA LEU A 110 12.81 2.32 -1.82
C LEU A 110 13.88 1.59 -1.00
N MET A 111 14.72 2.32 -0.29
CA MET A 111 15.82 1.78 0.51
C MET A 111 15.67 2.15 1.98
N GLY A 112 15.82 1.17 2.86
CA GLY A 112 15.75 1.34 4.30
C GLY A 112 15.76 -0.01 5.01
N HIS A 113 16.01 0.00 6.31
CA HIS A 113 15.96 -1.22 7.08
C HIS A 113 14.56 -1.82 7.15
N GLY A 114 14.53 -3.12 7.42
CA GLY A 114 13.31 -3.86 7.68
C GLY A 114 13.65 -5.06 8.54
N ASN A 115 12.65 -5.68 9.14
CA ASN A 115 12.84 -6.95 9.82
C ASN A 115 11.72 -7.94 9.47
N LYS A 116 12.00 -9.25 9.60
CA LYS A 116 11.05 -10.30 9.22
C LYS A 116 9.77 -10.31 10.07
N ILE A 117 9.86 -9.88 11.32
CA ILE A 117 8.79 -9.97 12.32
C ILE A 117 7.74 -8.88 12.07
N ASN A 118 8.20 -7.65 11.90
CA ASN A 118 7.40 -6.49 11.53
C ASN A 118 7.97 -5.90 10.22
N PRO A 119 7.54 -6.39 9.06
CA PRO A 119 8.11 -5.96 7.78
C PRO A 119 7.79 -4.50 7.52
N HIS A 120 8.84 -3.72 7.27
CA HIS A 120 8.79 -2.29 6.94
C HIS A 120 9.99 -1.93 6.04
N ILE A 121 10.03 -0.68 5.57
CA ILE A 121 11.19 -0.09 4.87
C ILE A 121 11.50 1.26 5.48
N GLY A 122 12.56 1.31 6.29
CA GLY A 122 12.86 2.44 7.15
C GLY A 122 11.62 2.84 7.95
N ARG A 123 11.18 4.07 7.77
CA ARG A 123 9.95 4.57 8.41
C ARG A 123 8.62 4.06 7.84
N MET A 124 8.59 3.50 6.62
CA MET A 124 7.34 3.11 5.96
C MET A 124 6.87 1.72 6.42
N GLN A 125 5.70 1.69 7.05
CA GLN A 125 5.01 0.50 7.51
C GLN A 125 4.03 -0.04 6.44
N PRO A 126 3.60 -1.32 6.52
CA PRO A 126 2.61 -1.87 5.61
C PRO A 126 1.27 -1.13 5.66
N ALA A 127 0.90 -0.62 6.84
CA ALA A 127 -0.34 0.14 7.04
C ALA A 127 -0.35 1.45 6.23
N ASP A 128 0.81 2.08 6.01
CA ASP A 128 0.92 3.36 5.29
C ASP A 128 0.58 3.23 3.79
N VAL A 129 0.51 2.00 3.28
CA VAL A 129 0.16 1.70 1.90
C VAL A 129 -1.05 0.77 1.79
N ASP A 130 -1.69 0.38 2.90
CA ASP A 130 -2.81 -0.55 2.88
C ASP A 130 -4.12 0.11 2.43
N ILE A 131 -4.29 0.20 1.11
CA ILE A 131 -5.49 0.72 0.45
C ILE A 131 -6.76 0.03 0.95
N TYR A 132 -6.71 -1.27 1.25
CA TYR A 132 -7.90 -2.02 1.67
C TYR A 132 -8.26 -1.74 3.12
N ALA A 133 -7.28 -1.65 4.01
CA ALA A 133 -7.53 -1.21 5.38
C ALA A 133 -8.13 0.20 5.41
N MET A 134 -7.56 1.14 4.64
CA MET A 134 -8.08 2.51 4.55
C MET A 134 -9.50 2.54 3.97
N ALA A 135 -9.80 1.76 2.94
CA ALA A 135 -11.16 1.65 2.39
C ALA A 135 -12.17 1.07 3.41
N ARG A 136 -11.77 0.05 4.18
CA ARG A 136 -12.61 -0.50 5.25
C ARG A 136 -12.85 0.51 6.36
N GLN A 137 -11.82 1.25 6.78
CA GLN A 137 -11.93 2.32 7.77
C GLN A 137 -12.89 3.41 7.29
N ARG A 138 -12.75 3.87 6.05
CA ARG A 138 -13.68 4.83 5.44
C ARG A 138 -15.13 4.36 5.52
N LYS A 139 -15.40 3.12 5.10
CA LYS A 139 -16.76 2.55 5.14
C LYS A 139 -17.30 2.52 6.57
N ARG A 140 -16.50 2.03 7.53
CA ARG A 140 -16.87 1.99 8.95
C ARG A 140 -17.20 3.37 9.50
N TYR A 141 -16.34 4.36 9.29
CA TYR A 141 -16.57 5.72 9.81
C TYR A 141 -17.73 6.43 9.12
N LYS A 142 -17.97 6.15 7.83
CA LYS A 142 -19.19 6.61 7.13
C LYS A 142 -20.45 6.08 7.79
N THR A 143 -20.51 4.77 8.05
CA THR A 143 -21.65 4.14 8.71
C THR A 143 -21.85 4.72 10.12
N ASN A 144 -20.79 4.78 10.92
CA ASN A 144 -20.86 5.37 12.28
C ASN A 144 -21.39 6.80 12.23
N TYR A 145 -20.87 7.63 11.32
CA TYR A 145 -21.31 9.02 11.16
C TYR A 145 -22.80 9.14 10.84
N GLU A 146 -23.31 8.34 9.89
CA GLU A 146 -24.72 8.35 9.50
C GLU A 146 -25.65 7.78 10.59
N ASP A 147 -25.22 6.74 11.30
CA ASP A 147 -26.01 6.16 12.38
C ASP A 147 -26.05 7.09 13.61
N THR A 148 -24.93 7.72 13.95
CA THR A 148 -24.89 8.74 15.01
C THR A 148 -25.76 9.96 14.68
N LYS A 149 -25.83 10.40 13.42
CA LYS A 149 -26.79 11.45 13.01
C LYS A 149 -28.23 11.04 13.31
N LYS A 150 -28.59 9.79 13.01
CA LYS A 150 -29.95 9.27 13.29
C LYS A 150 -30.20 9.20 14.79
N ASN A 151 -29.24 8.71 15.58
CA ASN A 151 -29.34 8.65 17.04
C ASN A 151 -29.54 10.03 17.65
N ILE A 152 -28.77 11.04 17.21
CA ILE A 152 -28.94 12.43 17.64
C ILE A 152 -30.35 12.95 17.34
N LYS A 153 -30.92 12.62 16.16
CA LYS A 153 -32.29 13.01 15.81
C LYS A 153 -33.31 12.36 16.76
N VAL A 154 -33.14 11.07 17.07
CA VAL A 154 -33.99 10.34 18.02
C VAL A 154 -33.90 10.92 19.43
N LEU A 155 -32.68 11.14 19.94
CA LEU A 155 -32.46 11.71 21.27
C LEU A 155 -33.05 13.12 21.41
N ARG A 156 -32.96 13.95 20.35
CA ARG A 156 -33.61 15.27 20.34
C ARG A 156 -35.14 15.18 20.42
N ALA A 157 -35.74 14.23 19.71
CA ALA A 157 -37.18 14.01 19.77
C ALA A 157 -37.61 13.53 21.17
N GLN A 158 -36.89 12.56 21.74
CA GLN A 158 -37.12 12.05 23.09
C GLN A 158 -36.95 13.14 24.16
N LEU A 159 -35.93 14.00 24.01
CA LEU A 159 -35.68 15.10 24.94
C LEU A 159 -36.82 16.13 24.90
N LYS A 160 -37.40 16.38 23.72
CA LYS A 160 -38.54 17.30 23.55
C LYS A 160 -39.82 16.74 24.18
N SER A 161 -40.01 15.41 24.15
CA SER A 161 -41.18 14.74 24.72
C SER A 161 -41.04 14.37 26.20
N ALA A 162 -39.83 14.41 26.76
CA ALA A 162 -39.62 14.08 28.16
C ALA A 162 -40.26 15.16 29.04
N GLU A 163 -40.97 14.75 30.09
CA GLU A 163 -41.57 15.66 31.06
C GLU A 163 -40.66 15.82 32.29
N ASP A 164 -40.14 14.71 32.81
CA ASP A 164 -39.37 14.68 34.04
C ASP A 164 -37.91 15.18 33.88
N THR A 165 -37.44 15.89 34.90
CA THR A 165 -36.11 16.55 34.89
C THR A 165 -34.96 15.55 34.79
N LYS A 166 -35.05 14.41 35.48
CA LYS A 166 -33.96 13.43 35.54
C LYS A 166 -33.73 12.75 34.18
N THR A 167 -34.80 12.40 33.47
CA THR A 167 -34.74 11.87 32.11
C THR A 167 -34.20 12.93 31.15
N LYS A 168 -34.62 14.19 31.27
CA LYS A 168 -34.06 15.29 30.46
C LYS A 168 -32.55 15.41 30.64
N GLU A 169 -32.05 15.43 31.87
CA GLU A 169 -30.61 15.50 32.16
C GLU A 169 -29.85 14.30 31.57
N LYS A 170 -30.39 13.08 31.72
CA LYS A 170 -29.80 11.88 31.14
C LYS A 170 -29.75 11.96 29.61
N LEU A 171 -30.85 12.36 28.96
CA LEU A 171 -30.92 12.51 27.50
C LEU A 171 -30.00 13.63 27.00
N GLN A 172 -29.86 14.73 27.74
CA GLN A 172 -28.90 15.79 27.44
C GLN A 172 -27.47 15.29 27.49
N LYS A 173 -27.12 14.49 28.51
CA LYS A 173 -25.79 13.88 28.62
C LYS A 173 -25.50 12.96 27.42
N MET A 174 -26.42 12.03 27.12
CA MET A 174 -26.29 11.13 25.97
C MET A 174 -26.19 11.91 24.64
N LEU A 175 -26.96 12.99 24.50
CA LEU A 175 -26.90 13.85 23.32
C LEU A 175 -25.55 14.57 23.20
N GLY A 176 -24.91 14.92 24.32
CA GLY A 176 -23.55 15.45 24.36
C GLY A 176 -22.53 14.43 23.86
N GLU A 177 -22.55 13.22 24.43
CA GLU A 177 -21.67 12.10 24.06
C GLU A 177 -21.80 11.75 22.57
N GLU A 178 -23.03 11.64 22.04
CA GLU A 178 -23.27 11.37 20.62
C GLU A 178 -22.78 12.50 19.71
N ARG A 179 -22.84 13.77 20.14
CA ARG A 179 -22.29 14.90 19.36
C ARG A 179 -20.78 14.85 19.28
N GLU A 180 -20.09 14.52 20.37
CA GLU A 180 -18.64 14.34 20.37
C GLU A 180 -18.24 13.18 19.46
N PHE A 181 -18.95 12.05 19.56
CA PHE A 181 -18.71 10.90 18.70
C PHE A 181 -19.03 11.18 17.21
N LEU A 182 -20.01 12.04 16.92
CA LEU A 182 -20.31 12.50 15.57
C LEU A 182 -19.13 13.25 14.95
N VAL A 183 -18.56 14.20 15.71
CA VAL A 183 -17.38 14.97 15.27
C VAL A 183 -16.20 14.05 15.03
N PHE A 184 -15.91 13.16 15.99
CA PHE A 184 -14.84 12.17 15.84
C PHE A 184 -15.03 11.29 14.60
N SER A 185 -16.23 10.75 14.39
CA SER A 185 -16.51 9.86 13.24
C SER A 185 -16.43 10.61 11.91
N ARG A 186 -16.87 11.87 11.85
CA ARG A 186 -16.71 12.73 10.68
C ARG A 186 -15.24 12.98 10.37
N ASP A 187 -14.46 13.39 11.36
CA ASP A 187 -13.07 13.77 11.16
C ASP A 187 -12.24 12.54 10.71
N LYS A 188 -12.49 11.36 11.28
CA LYS A 188 -11.89 10.09 10.83
C LYS A 188 -12.35 9.65 9.44
N TYR A 189 -13.62 9.88 9.11
CA TYR A 189 -14.11 9.65 7.75
C TYR A 189 -13.38 10.56 6.75
N ASP A 190 -13.29 11.86 7.02
CA ASP A 190 -12.65 12.84 6.15
C ASP A 190 -11.14 12.57 5.97
N GLU A 191 -10.46 12.14 7.04
CA GLU A 191 -9.06 11.69 7.00
C GLU A 191 -8.88 10.52 6.03
N SER A 192 -9.68 9.46 6.17
CA SER A 192 -9.62 8.30 5.27
C SER A 192 -9.96 8.64 3.82
N VAL A 193 -10.85 9.62 3.59
CA VAL A 193 -11.17 10.12 2.24
C VAL A 193 -9.96 10.83 1.64
N LYS A 194 -9.26 11.67 2.42
CA LYS A 194 -8.05 12.38 1.97
C LYS A 194 -6.93 11.41 1.59
N GLU A 195 -6.69 10.39 2.41
CA GLU A 195 -5.67 9.35 2.13
C GLU A 195 -5.98 8.56 0.85
N LEU A 196 -7.22 8.10 0.69
CA LEU A 196 -7.62 7.37 -0.52
C LEU A 196 -7.55 8.27 -1.76
N ASN A 197 -7.89 9.55 -1.64
CA ASN A 197 -7.76 10.51 -2.73
C ASN A 197 -6.29 10.77 -3.08
N LEU A 198 -5.39 10.82 -2.10
CA LEU A 198 -3.95 10.89 -2.36
C LEU A 198 -3.48 9.69 -3.20
N PHE A 199 -3.91 8.46 -2.87
CA PHE A 199 -3.54 7.29 -3.68
C PHE A 199 -4.15 7.31 -5.09
N LYS A 200 -5.36 7.87 -5.26
CA LYS A 200 -5.91 8.13 -6.60
C LYS A 200 -5.08 9.16 -7.35
N GLU A 201 -4.62 10.23 -6.70
CA GLU A 201 -3.75 11.24 -7.29
C GLU A 201 -2.38 10.67 -7.69
N LEU A 202 -1.85 9.69 -6.94
CA LEU A 202 -0.59 9.01 -7.24
C LEU A 202 -0.72 7.96 -8.34
N SER A 203 -1.95 7.50 -8.62
CA SER A 203 -2.23 6.55 -9.69
C SER A 203 -1.60 6.99 -11.01
N GLY A 204 -0.83 6.09 -11.61
CA GLY A 204 -0.15 6.32 -12.87
C GLY A 204 1.02 7.31 -12.79
N ALA A 205 1.52 7.68 -11.60
CA ALA A 205 2.78 8.40 -11.49
C ALA A 205 3.95 7.64 -12.15
N MET A 206 3.87 6.31 -12.18
CA MET A 206 4.83 5.45 -12.83
C MET A 206 4.59 5.33 -14.34
N ASP A 207 5.66 5.03 -15.06
CA ASP A 207 5.62 4.67 -16.48
C ASP A 207 5.10 3.23 -16.71
N SER A 208 4.76 2.85 -17.95
CA SER A 208 4.13 1.54 -18.23
C SER A 208 5.05 0.32 -18.01
N ASN A 209 6.36 0.51 -18.17
CA ASN A 209 7.35 -0.54 -17.92
C ASN A 209 8.08 -0.33 -16.59
N ALA A 210 7.49 0.45 -15.69
CA ALA A 210 8.20 0.90 -14.52
C ALA A 210 8.50 -0.20 -13.51
N VAL A 211 9.55 0.02 -12.74
CA VAL A 211 10.03 -0.90 -11.71
C VAL A 211 10.05 -0.21 -10.35
N ILE A 212 9.46 -0.86 -9.36
CA ILE A 212 9.58 -0.47 -7.95
C ILE A 212 10.47 -1.50 -7.25
N GLY A 213 11.68 -1.10 -6.88
CA GLY A 213 12.63 -1.93 -6.14
C GLY A 213 12.55 -1.66 -4.63
N LEU A 214 12.31 -2.68 -3.83
CA LEU A 214 12.30 -2.63 -2.37
C LEU A 214 13.59 -3.28 -1.86
N LEU A 215 14.52 -2.43 -1.40
CA LEU A 215 15.80 -2.84 -0.86
C LEU A 215 15.72 -2.75 0.66
N ASN A 216 15.30 -3.84 1.29
CA ASN A 216 15.27 -3.98 2.74
C ASN A 216 15.79 -5.35 3.20
N CYS A 217 16.19 -5.44 4.47
CA CYS A 217 16.64 -6.70 5.08
C CYS A 217 15.48 -7.67 5.23
N SER A 218 15.26 -8.55 4.25
CA SER A 218 14.40 -9.75 4.29
C SER A 218 12.90 -9.59 4.58
N ALA A 219 12.43 -8.37 4.86
CA ALA A 219 11.05 -8.07 5.21
C ALA A 219 10.08 -8.33 4.03
N ALA A 220 10.55 -8.18 2.78
CA ALA A 220 9.73 -8.41 1.58
C ALA A 220 9.25 -9.87 1.42
N GLY A 221 9.98 -10.85 1.98
CA GLY A 221 9.63 -12.27 1.86
C GLY A 221 8.46 -12.73 2.74
N SER A 222 8.15 -11.98 3.80
CA SER A 222 7.06 -12.27 4.73
C SER A 222 5.67 -12.04 4.12
N ALA A 223 4.61 -12.66 4.64
CA ALA A 223 3.25 -12.45 4.13
C ALA A 223 2.83 -10.97 4.13
N LYS A 224 3.12 -10.25 5.21
CA LYS A 224 2.87 -8.81 5.33
C LYS A 224 3.75 -7.96 4.39
N GLY A 225 5.01 -8.33 4.19
CA GLY A 225 5.89 -7.66 3.22
C GLY A 225 5.42 -7.83 1.77
N LYS A 226 4.97 -9.04 1.43
CA LYS A 226 4.33 -9.34 0.14
C LYS A 226 3.06 -8.51 -0.07
N GLU A 227 2.27 -8.31 0.97
CA GLU A 227 1.09 -7.44 0.95
C GLU A 227 1.46 -5.97 0.75
N MET A 228 2.46 -5.46 1.48
CA MET A 228 3.01 -4.12 1.27
C MET A 228 3.47 -3.90 -0.17
N MET A 229 4.21 -4.85 -0.76
CA MET A 229 4.64 -4.80 -2.17
C MET A 229 3.45 -4.75 -3.14
N ARG A 230 2.42 -5.57 -2.93
CA ARG A 230 1.20 -5.57 -3.74
C ARG A 230 0.49 -4.23 -3.68
N ASN A 231 0.41 -3.67 -2.48
CA ASN A 231 -0.22 -2.39 -2.22
C ASN A 231 0.54 -1.24 -2.91
N LEU A 232 1.87 -1.21 -2.81
CA LEU A 232 2.71 -0.27 -3.58
C LEU A 232 2.44 -0.37 -5.09
N GLY A 233 2.37 -1.59 -5.63
CA GLY A 233 2.02 -1.80 -7.04
C GLY A 233 0.63 -1.25 -7.39
N LYS A 234 -0.37 -1.46 -6.54
CA LYS A 234 -1.74 -0.93 -6.73
C LYS A 234 -1.82 0.59 -6.58
N ILE A 235 -0.98 1.23 -5.77
CA ILE A 235 -0.94 2.69 -5.66
C ILE A 235 -0.31 3.28 -6.92
N PHE A 236 0.86 2.77 -7.31
CA PHE A 236 1.74 3.48 -8.23
C PHE A 236 1.68 2.98 -9.68
N LEU A 237 1.54 1.67 -9.90
CA LEU A 237 1.60 1.04 -11.22
C LEU A 237 0.22 0.97 -11.89
N ARG A 238 -0.80 0.46 -11.16
CA ARG A 238 -2.17 0.22 -11.65
C ARG A 238 -2.20 -0.34 -13.09
N GLU A 239 -3.19 0.09 -13.89
CA GLU A 239 -3.45 -0.35 -15.26
C GLU A 239 -2.30 -0.12 -16.24
N ARG A 240 -1.31 0.71 -15.88
CA ARG A 240 -0.17 0.98 -16.76
C ARG A 240 0.78 -0.21 -16.85
N GLY A 241 0.73 -1.13 -15.88
CA GLY A 241 1.65 -2.26 -15.81
C GLY A 241 2.95 -1.92 -15.09
N GLY A 242 3.98 -2.75 -15.28
CA GLY A 242 5.24 -2.69 -14.55
C GLY A 242 5.37 -3.81 -13.52
N ARG A 243 6.34 -3.67 -12.61
CA ARG A 243 6.66 -4.70 -11.61
C ARG A 243 7.16 -4.13 -10.30
N VAL A 244 6.85 -4.85 -9.22
CA VAL A 244 7.43 -4.61 -7.90
C VAL A 244 8.39 -5.76 -7.61
N VAL A 245 9.63 -5.42 -7.27
CA VAL A 245 10.72 -6.35 -6.96
C VAL A 245 11.19 -6.07 -5.54
N GLY A 246 11.42 -7.11 -4.75
CA GLY A 246 11.83 -6.95 -3.36
C GLY A 246 12.84 -8.01 -2.96
N CYS A 247 13.77 -7.63 -2.09
CA CYS A 247 14.81 -8.52 -1.58
C CYS A 247 14.30 -9.40 -0.43
N THR A 248 14.45 -10.71 -0.56
CA THR A 248 14.19 -11.64 0.57
C THR A 248 15.43 -11.89 1.43
N GLY A 249 16.62 -11.52 0.94
CA GLY A 249 17.90 -11.60 1.65
C GLY A 249 18.21 -10.36 2.50
N ASN A 250 19.32 -10.42 3.23
CA ASN A 250 19.85 -9.27 3.96
C ASN A 250 20.49 -8.29 2.95
N ILE A 251 20.17 -7.00 3.05
CA ILE A 251 20.74 -6.00 2.12
C ILE A 251 22.26 -5.88 2.28
N TRP A 252 22.77 -6.16 3.48
CA TRP A 252 24.21 -6.10 3.78
C TRP A 252 25.00 -7.23 3.12
N THR A 253 24.37 -8.38 2.86
CA THR A 253 25.02 -9.52 2.20
C THR A 253 25.00 -9.40 0.68
N ILE A 254 24.29 -8.41 0.16
CA ILE A 254 24.20 -8.17 -1.27
C ILE A 254 25.10 -6.97 -1.55
N HIS A 255 26.21 -7.19 -2.26
CA HIS A 255 26.89 -6.07 -2.90
C HIS A 255 25.83 -5.31 -3.70
N ALA A 256 25.62 -4.02 -3.47
CA ALA A 256 24.44 -3.36 -4.04
C ALA A 256 24.46 -3.28 -5.59
N TYR A 257 25.63 -3.46 -6.19
CA TYR A 257 25.88 -3.35 -7.63
C TYR A 257 25.03 -4.29 -8.52
N PRO A 258 24.94 -5.61 -8.27
CA PRO A 258 24.13 -6.52 -9.09
C PRO A 258 22.62 -6.27 -8.97
N VAL A 259 22.14 -5.73 -7.84
CA VAL A 259 20.72 -5.44 -7.65
C VAL A 259 20.27 -4.25 -8.48
N MET A 260 21.12 -3.23 -8.60
CA MET A 260 20.81 -2.06 -9.42
C MET A 260 20.83 -2.37 -10.92
N ALA A 261 21.73 -3.27 -11.37
CA ALA A 261 21.77 -3.78 -12.75
C ALA A 261 20.54 -4.64 -13.12
N TRP A 262 19.96 -5.38 -12.18
CA TRP A 262 18.74 -6.17 -12.43
C TRP A 262 17.47 -5.33 -12.55
N LEU A 263 17.44 -4.16 -11.90
CA LEU A 263 16.36 -3.20 -12.07
C LEU A 263 16.38 -2.55 -13.46
N THR A 264 17.50 -2.63 -14.20
CA THR A 264 17.68 -2.03 -15.53
C THR A 264 17.55 -3.02 -16.70
N ASP A 265 18.02 -4.28 -16.59
CA ASP A 265 18.25 -5.15 -17.77
C ASP A 265 17.40 -6.45 -17.86
N THR A 266 16.08 -6.42 -17.68
CA THR A 266 15.29 -7.67 -17.83
C THR A 266 14.09 -7.52 -18.75
N ASP A 267 14.40 -7.37 -20.04
CA ASP A 267 13.52 -7.72 -21.15
C ASP A 267 13.44 -9.25 -21.36
N ASP A 268 14.42 -10.04 -20.90
CA ASP A 268 14.54 -11.48 -21.20
C ASP A 268 14.02 -12.47 -20.15
N ILE A 269 13.20 -12.02 -19.19
CA ILE A 269 12.62 -12.92 -18.19
C ILE A 269 11.13 -13.11 -18.48
N THR A 270 10.81 -14.26 -19.06
CA THR A 270 9.45 -14.76 -19.26
C THR A 270 8.79 -15.00 -17.90
N VAL A 271 7.83 -14.15 -17.52
CA VAL A 271 7.12 -14.22 -16.24
C VAL A 271 5.68 -14.68 -16.46
N LYS A 272 5.28 -15.68 -15.68
CA LYS A 272 3.96 -16.31 -15.66
C LYS A 272 2.84 -15.39 -15.12
N PRO A 273 1.56 -15.74 -15.36
CA PRO A 273 0.42 -14.89 -15.05
C PRO A 273 0.17 -14.73 -13.53
N TRP A 274 -0.66 -13.75 -13.15
CA TRP A 274 -1.09 -13.45 -11.77
C TRP A 274 -1.14 -14.68 -10.84
N GLY A 275 -0.31 -14.70 -9.80
CA GLY A 275 -0.44 -15.64 -8.68
C GLY A 275 0.81 -16.42 -8.28
N GLU A 276 1.84 -16.48 -9.12
CA GLU A 276 3.05 -17.27 -8.82
C GLU A 276 4.23 -16.38 -8.37
N TRP A 277 4.72 -16.62 -7.14
CA TRP A 277 6.00 -16.08 -6.69
C TRP A 277 7.12 -16.89 -7.34
N VAL A 278 7.84 -16.30 -8.29
CA VAL A 278 8.99 -16.97 -8.90
C VAL A 278 10.22 -16.68 -8.05
N ASN A 279 10.59 -17.64 -7.17
CA ASN A 279 11.88 -17.64 -6.48
C ASN A 279 13.00 -17.83 -7.51
N TYR A 280 13.66 -16.74 -7.91
CA TYR A 280 14.90 -16.84 -8.67
C TYR A 280 16.04 -17.13 -7.70
N ASN A 281 16.56 -18.36 -7.72
CA ASN A 281 17.90 -18.63 -7.20
C ASN A 281 18.90 -18.16 -8.25
N VAL A 282 19.34 -16.92 -8.16
CA VAL A 282 20.45 -16.46 -8.99
C VAL A 282 21.73 -17.01 -8.38
N ARG A 283 22.25 -18.11 -8.95
CA ARG A 283 23.66 -18.45 -8.73
C ARG A 283 24.48 -17.32 -9.36
N PRO A 284 25.36 -16.63 -8.63
CA PRO A 284 26.23 -15.65 -9.25
C PRO A 284 27.04 -16.35 -10.34
N SER A 285 26.75 -16.04 -11.61
CA SER A 285 27.56 -16.49 -12.73
C SER A 285 28.92 -15.84 -12.58
N LYS A 286 29.90 -16.63 -12.10
CA LYS A 286 31.33 -16.32 -11.99
C LYS A 286 31.63 -14.82 -12.10
N VAL A 287 31.47 -14.09 -10.99
CA VAL A 287 32.12 -12.79 -10.83
C VAL A 287 33.59 -13.09 -10.61
N SER A 288 34.32 -13.39 -11.69
CA SER A 288 35.77 -13.40 -11.67
C SER A 288 36.22 -11.98 -11.40
N HIS A 289 36.97 -11.77 -10.31
CA HIS A 289 37.53 -10.51 -9.81
C HIS A 289 36.71 -9.78 -8.72
N CYS A 290 36.52 -10.46 -7.58
CA CYS A 290 36.52 -9.78 -6.28
C CYS A 290 37.68 -10.34 -5.45
N ASN A 291 38.82 -9.65 -5.47
CA ASN A 291 39.96 -9.99 -4.63
C ASN A 291 39.61 -9.73 -3.17
N GLY A 292 39.72 -10.79 -2.36
CA GLY A 292 39.98 -10.71 -0.93
C GLY A 292 38.77 -10.53 -0.03
N TYR A 293 37.89 -11.52 0.06
CA TYR A 293 37.28 -11.97 1.31
C TYR A 293 36.81 -13.42 1.12
N ASN A 294 37.60 -14.37 1.65
CA ASN A 294 37.25 -15.78 1.71
C ASN A 294 36.15 -16.00 2.75
N HIS A 295 34.90 -16.05 2.31
CA HIS A 295 33.88 -16.86 2.94
C HIS A 295 32.91 -17.33 1.86
N ASP A 296 32.91 -18.64 1.61
CA ASP A 296 31.84 -19.34 0.90
C ASP A 296 30.55 -19.19 1.71
N ILE A 297 29.80 -18.14 1.42
CA ILE A 297 28.42 -17.99 1.88
C ILE A 297 27.55 -18.38 0.69
N ASP A 298 26.91 -19.55 0.79
CA ASP A 298 25.77 -19.94 -0.04
C ASP A 298 24.62 -18.96 0.21
N CYS A 299 24.65 -17.81 -0.45
CA CYS A 299 23.57 -16.83 -0.43
C CYS A 299 22.42 -17.35 -1.30
N GLN A 300 21.48 -18.10 -0.71
CA GLN A 300 20.17 -18.30 -1.31
C GLN A 300 19.34 -17.03 -1.19
N CYS A 301 19.52 -16.10 -2.14
CA CYS A 301 18.60 -14.97 -2.31
C CYS A 301 17.47 -15.42 -3.23
N GLY A 302 16.30 -15.72 -2.65
CA GLY A 302 15.05 -15.85 -3.42
C GLY A 302 14.51 -14.47 -3.77
N TRP A 303 13.99 -14.29 -4.97
CA TRP A 303 13.32 -13.04 -5.37
C TRP A 303 11.87 -13.31 -5.73
N GLY A 304 11.02 -12.30 -5.78
CA GLY A 304 9.63 -12.46 -6.17
C GLY A 304 9.24 -11.42 -7.20
N ILE A 305 8.69 -11.84 -8.33
CA ILE A 305 8.16 -10.94 -9.36
C ILE A 305 6.64 -11.06 -9.40
N GLN A 306 5.94 -9.93 -9.43
CA GLN A 306 4.48 -9.88 -9.64
C GLN A 306 4.14 -8.88 -10.75
N ARG A 307 3.39 -9.32 -11.79
CA ARG A 307 2.95 -8.48 -12.94
C ARG A 307 1.44 -8.31 -12.97
N GLN A 308 0.92 -7.20 -13.52
CA GLN A 308 -0.52 -6.98 -13.80
C GLN A 308 -0.96 -7.71 -15.09
N LYS A 309 -2.01 -8.55 -15.07
CA LYS A 309 -2.61 -9.11 -16.30
C LYS A 309 -3.35 -7.97 -17.02
N LYS A 310 -3.10 -7.83 -18.32
CA LYS A 310 -3.96 -7.05 -19.22
C LYS A 310 -5.27 -7.79 -19.44
#